data_AF-A0A1Y2BAZ3-F1
#
_entry.id   AF-A0A1Y2BAZ3-F1
#
_cell.length_a   1.000
_cell.length_b   1.000
_cell.length_c   1.000
_cell.angle_alpha   90.00
_cell.angle_beta   90.00
_cell.angle_gamma   90.00
#
_symmetry.space_group_name_H-M   'P 1'
#
loop_
_entity.id
_entity.type
_entity.pdbx_description
1 polymer ?
#
loop_
_entity_poly.entity_id
_entity_poly.type
_entity_poly.pdbx_seq_one_letter_code
_entity_poly.pdbx_strand_id
1 'polypeptide(L)'
;MRNPLPASYYYFFWLVEPALTLCGAIYAIFLPEKYASELLPPHYERVTTIMGNTVRGQIVIGGLGSCFLLLAMISLSLFPIIKHTLKDQPAAQAKLVKGLLIPLAIADLTHIFVTLIPMPMSLLETPQKWTTLVNGNVWITTVLFIVRVSYLLGIGRKKTASPSNTLAAIENDTKKVPHSNPSFEKDSKKVPPTSPSVEKDTKKAQPGIPAVEDVAHEAPSVNQTPVTPSKTPRRRTRVKEAAHIETS
;
A
#
# COMPACT_ATOMS: atom_id res chain seq x y z
N MET A 1 -0.09 -23.07 16.19
CA MET A 1 -0.14 -21.59 16.00
C MET A 1 -0.48 -21.23 14.56
N ARG A 2 -1.64 -20.61 14.27
CA ARG A 2 -2.01 -20.21 12.88
C ARG A 2 -0.85 -19.48 12.20
N ASN A 3 -0.45 -19.90 10.99
CA ASN A 3 0.56 -19.16 10.22
C ASN A 3 0.09 -17.71 10.06
N PRO A 4 0.86 -16.72 10.57
CA PRO A 4 0.43 -15.32 10.59
C PRO A 4 0.29 -14.74 9.19
N LEU A 5 1.07 -15.25 8.24
CA LEU A 5 1.08 -14.80 6.86
C LEU A 5 1.27 -16.02 5.93
N PRO A 6 0.19 -16.61 5.40
CA PRO A 6 0.28 -17.65 4.37
C PRO A 6 1.04 -17.13 3.14
N ALA A 7 1.74 -18.02 2.43
CA ALA A 7 2.56 -17.65 1.28
C ALA A 7 1.75 -16.91 0.19
N SER A 8 0.51 -17.33 -0.06
CA SER A 8 -0.38 -16.68 -1.03
C SER A 8 -0.62 -15.20 -0.72
N TYR A 9 -1.02 -14.88 0.52
CA TYR A 9 -1.20 -13.50 0.96
C TYR A 9 0.11 -12.72 0.97
N TYR A 10 1.22 -13.37 1.33
CA TYR A 10 2.53 -12.71 1.29
C TYR A 10 2.89 -12.23 -0.12
N TYR A 11 2.86 -13.09 -1.14
CA TYR A 11 3.21 -12.69 -2.50
C TYR A 11 2.23 -11.68 -3.09
N PHE A 12 0.95 -11.79 -2.75
CA PHE A 12 -0.04 -10.82 -3.18
C PHE A 12 0.25 -9.42 -2.63
N PHE A 13 0.40 -9.29 -1.31
CA PHE A 13 0.63 -7.97 -0.68
C PHE A 13 2.04 -7.43 -0.90
N TRP A 14 3.03 -8.30 -1.07
CA TRP A 14 4.41 -7.88 -1.29
C TRP A 14 4.71 -7.53 -2.76
N LEU A 15 4.10 -8.20 -3.74
CA LEU A 15 4.46 -8.03 -5.15
C LEU A 15 3.31 -7.52 -5.99
N VAL A 16 2.16 -8.22 -5.97
CA VAL A 16 1.03 -7.90 -6.84
C VAL A 16 0.48 -6.51 -6.52
N GLU A 17 0.11 -6.27 -5.27
CA GLU A 17 -0.45 -4.99 -4.82
C GLU A 17 0.46 -3.79 -5.10
N PRO A 18 1.75 -3.77 -4.69
CA PRO A 18 2.62 -2.65 -5.00
C PRO A 18 2.93 -2.52 -6.47
N ALA A 19 2.96 -3.60 -7.26
CA ALA A 19 3.13 -3.48 -8.70
C ALA A 19 1.94 -2.76 -9.34
N LEU A 20 0.69 -3.11 -8.98
CA LEU A 20 -0.49 -2.43 -9.50
C LEU A 20 -0.53 -0.95 -9.07
N THR A 21 -0.21 -0.67 -7.80
CA THR A 21 -0.14 0.70 -7.28
C THR A 21 0.97 1.51 -7.98
N LEU A 22 2.12 0.88 -8.24
CA LEU A 22 3.25 1.49 -8.95
C LEU A 22 2.90 1.79 -10.41
N CYS A 23 2.19 0.89 -11.10
CA CYS A 23 1.68 1.16 -12.44
C CYS A 23 0.77 2.39 -12.45
N GLY A 24 -0.13 2.52 -11.48
CA GLY A 24 -0.97 3.72 -11.31
C GLY A 24 -0.15 4.98 -11.04
N ALA A 25 0.88 4.89 -10.20
CA ALA A 25 1.79 5.99 -9.90
C ALA A 25 2.56 6.47 -11.15
N ILE A 26 3.16 5.53 -11.90
CA ILE A 26 3.88 5.82 -13.14
C ILE A 26 2.94 6.47 -14.16
N TYR A 27 1.72 5.94 -14.31
CA TYR A 27 0.74 6.51 -15.23
C TYR A 27 0.38 7.96 -14.87
N ALA A 28 0.15 8.25 -13.59
CA ALA A 28 -0.16 9.60 -13.11
C ALA A 28 1.02 10.58 -13.25
N ILE A 29 2.24 10.16 -12.90
CA ILE A 29 3.42 11.03 -12.88
C ILE A 29 3.90 11.38 -14.29
N PHE A 30 3.98 10.39 -15.18
CA PHE A 30 4.59 10.58 -16.49
C PHE A 30 3.58 10.97 -17.58
N LEU A 31 2.29 10.66 -17.41
CA LEU A 31 1.24 10.94 -18.39
C LEU A 31 0.04 11.67 -17.77
N PRO A 32 0.23 12.84 -17.13
CA PRO A 32 -0.84 13.56 -16.43
C PRO A 32 -1.98 14.02 -17.36
N GLU A 33 -1.68 14.31 -18.63
CA GLU A 33 -2.69 14.64 -19.64
C GLU A 33 -3.66 13.47 -19.90
N LYS A 34 -3.10 12.29 -20.18
CA LYS A 34 -3.90 11.07 -20.41
C LYS A 34 -4.63 10.66 -19.14
N TYR A 35 -3.96 10.76 -18.00
CA TYR A 35 -4.58 10.50 -16.70
C TYR A 35 -5.81 11.41 -16.50
N ALA A 36 -5.69 12.72 -16.71
CA ALA A 36 -6.79 13.66 -16.55
C ALA A 36 -7.96 13.37 -17.50
N SER A 37 -7.66 13.15 -18.78
CA SER A 37 -8.70 12.89 -19.79
C SER A 37 -9.42 11.54 -19.60
N GLU A 38 -8.80 10.58 -18.91
CA GLU A 38 -9.42 9.31 -18.57
C GLU A 38 -10.15 9.32 -17.22
N LEU A 39 -10.12 10.40 -16.43
CA LEU A 39 -10.92 10.48 -15.19
C LEU A 39 -12.43 10.53 -15.48
N LEU A 40 -12.83 11.08 -16.63
CA LEU A 40 -14.22 11.17 -17.05
C LEU A 40 -14.30 11.13 -18.58
N PRO A 41 -15.30 10.46 -19.19
CA PRO A 41 -15.39 10.45 -20.65
C PRO A 41 -15.56 11.87 -21.24
N PRO A 42 -14.86 12.22 -22.34
CA PRO A 42 -14.79 13.60 -22.85
C PRO A 42 -16.14 14.25 -23.26
N HIS A 43 -17.17 13.43 -23.46
CA HIS A 43 -18.50 13.91 -23.83
C HIS A 43 -19.32 14.43 -22.64
N TYR A 44 -18.96 14.09 -21.40
CA TYR A 44 -19.61 14.63 -20.20
C TYR A 44 -19.03 15.98 -19.79
N GLU A 45 -17.72 16.17 -19.91
CA GLU A 45 -17.08 17.44 -19.56
C GLU A 45 -15.88 17.74 -20.46
N ARG A 46 -16.10 18.63 -21.44
CA ARG A 46 -15.08 19.00 -22.44
C ARG A 46 -14.07 20.03 -21.92
N VAL A 47 -14.49 20.89 -21.00
CA VAL A 47 -13.67 22.01 -20.50
C VAL A 47 -12.55 21.52 -19.58
N THR A 48 -12.79 20.47 -18.79
CA THR A 48 -11.81 19.91 -17.86
C THR A 48 -10.90 18.87 -18.50
N THR A 49 -11.15 18.44 -19.74
CA THR A 49 -10.27 17.49 -20.45
C THR A 49 -8.85 18.05 -20.63
N ILE A 50 -8.70 19.38 -20.72
CA ILE A 50 -7.39 20.03 -20.82
C ILE A 50 -6.66 20.17 -19.47
N MET A 51 -7.28 19.76 -18.36
CA MET A 51 -6.75 19.98 -17.01
C MET A 51 -5.33 19.42 -16.85
N GLY A 52 -5.06 18.22 -17.38
CA GLY A 52 -3.74 17.60 -17.30
C GLY A 52 -2.64 18.32 -18.10
N ASN A 53 -3.00 19.22 -19.02
CA ASN A 53 -2.08 20.10 -19.74
C ASN A 53 -1.79 21.41 -18.99
N THR A 54 -2.54 21.70 -17.93
CA THR A 54 -2.29 22.88 -17.10
C THR A 54 -1.26 22.58 -16.02
N VAL A 55 -0.45 23.57 -15.65
CA VAL A 55 0.51 23.45 -14.53
C VAL A 55 -0.18 23.02 -13.23
N ARG A 56 -1.39 23.55 -12.97
CA ARG A 56 -2.18 23.19 -11.78
C ARG A 56 -2.60 21.72 -11.80
N GLY A 57 -3.08 21.23 -12.95
CA GLY A 57 -3.46 19.83 -13.10
C GLY A 57 -2.28 18.88 -12.98
N GLN A 58 -1.12 19.23 -13.56
CA GLN A 58 0.11 18.45 -13.41
C GLN A 58 0.57 18.35 -11.96
N ILE A 59 0.49 19.44 -11.19
CA ILE A 59 0.82 19.43 -9.75
C ILE A 59 -0.13 18.49 -8.99
N VAL A 60 -1.44 18.58 -9.24
CA VAL A 60 -2.45 17.76 -8.55
C VAL A 60 -2.30 16.28 -8.90
N ILE A 61 -2.19 15.95 -10.19
CA ILE A 61 -2.07 14.56 -10.66
C ILE A 61 -0.71 13.97 -10.27
N GLY A 62 0.37 14.75 -10.36
CA GLY A 62 1.68 14.36 -9.87
C GLY A 62 1.68 14.09 -8.35
N GLY A 63 0.94 14.89 -7.58
CA GLY A 63 0.73 14.67 -6.15
C GLY A 63 -0.05 13.38 -5.83
N LEU A 64 -1.07 13.06 -6.63
CA LEU A 64 -1.76 11.77 -6.53
C LEU A 64 -0.82 10.60 -6.86
N GLY A 65 -0.03 10.74 -7.92
CA GLY A 65 0.96 9.75 -8.32
C GLY A 65 2.04 9.52 -7.27
N SER A 66 2.50 10.57 -6.57
CA SER A 66 3.49 10.44 -5.50
C SER A 66 2.92 9.69 -4.28
N CYS A 67 1.62 9.88 -3.97
CA CYS A 67 0.94 9.12 -2.92
C CYS A 67 0.90 7.62 -3.25
N PHE A 68 0.54 7.27 -4.50
CA PHE A 68 0.57 5.87 -4.95
C PHE A 68 1.98 5.27 -4.93
N LEU A 69 2.99 6.04 -5.36
CA LEU A 69 4.38 5.61 -5.29
C LEU A 69 4.80 5.29 -3.84
N LEU A 70 4.43 6.15 -2.91
CA LEU A 70 4.72 5.97 -1.49
C LEU A 70 4.06 4.70 -0.93
N LEU A 71 2.77 4.45 -1.25
CA LEU A 71 2.07 3.22 -0.84
C LEU A 71 2.73 1.96 -1.41
N ALA A 72 3.17 1.99 -2.66
CA ALA A 72 3.89 0.88 -3.29
C ALA A 72 5.24 0.62 -2.59
N MET A 73 5.99 1.67 -2.28
CA MET A 73 7.29 1.56 -1.61
C MET A 73 7.18 1.07 -0.16
N ILE A 74 6.16 1.53 0.58
CA ILE A 74 5.89 1.01 1.93
C ILE A 74 5.62 -0.49 1.87
N SER A 75 4.82 -0.95 0.91
CA SER A 75 4.50 -2.38 0.80
C SER A 75 5.72 -3.22 0.39
N LEU A 76 6.51 -2.74 -0.59
CA LEU A 76 7.74 -3.42 -1.01
C LEU A 76 8.80 -3.49 0.09
N SER A 77 8.89 -2.46 0.95
CA SER A 77 9.87 -2.40 2.03
C SER A 77 9.41 -3.15 3.28
N LEU A 78 8.19 -2.90 3.75
CA LEU A 78 7.75 -3.31 5.08
C LEU A 78 7.39 -4.80 5.15
N PHE A 79 6.79 -5.39 4.10
CA PHE A 79 6.42 -6.81 4.10
C PHE A 79 7.63 -7.77 4.20
N PRO A 80 8.72 -7.56 3.44
CA PRO A 80 9.95 -8.34 3.61
C PRO A 80 10.55 -8.17 5.01
N ILE A 81 10.65 -6.93 5.49
CA ILE A 81 11.20 -6.64 6.83
C ILE A 81 10.39 -7.38 7.89
N ILE A 82 9.06 -7.26 7.86
CA ILE A 82 8.18 -7.94 8.82
C ILE A 82 8.38 -9.46 8.76
N LYS A 83 8.53 -10.05 7.56
CA LYS A 83 8.71 -11.50 7.40
C LYS A 83 10.08 -11.98 7.88
N HIS A 84 11.14 -11.23 7.61
CA HIS A 84 12.50 -11.62 7.94
C HIS A 84 12.86 -11.34 9.42
N THR A 85 12.46 -10.19 9.96
CA THR A 85 12.82 -9.77 11.32
C THR A 85 11.96 -10.42 12.41
N LEU A 86 10.67 -10.70 12.14
CA LEU A 86 9.72 -11.19 13.15
C LEU A 86 9.38 -12.68 12.98
N LYS A 87 10.24 -13.44 12.30
CA LYS A 87 10.02 -14.87 12.04
C LYS A 87 9.76 -15.67 13.32
N ASP A 88 10.41 -15.29 14.41
CA ASP A 88 10.30 -15.95 15.72
C ASP A 88 9.14 -15.43 16.58
N GLN A 89 8.49 -14.35 16.16
CA GLN A 89 7.42 -13.68 16.91
C GLN A 89 6.12 -13.54 16.08
N PRO A 90 5.39 -14.65 15.86
CA PRO A 90 4.22 -14.67 14.97
C PRO A 90 3.08 -13.77 15.46
N ALA A 91 2.98 -13.51 16.78
CA ALA A 91 1.99 -12.61 17.35
C ALA A 91 2.27 -11.14 16.99
N ALA A 92 3.53 -10.70 17.08
CA ALA A 92 3.95 -9.36 16.70
C ALA A 92 3.84 -9.16 15.17
N GLN A 93 4.25 -10.17 14.39
CA GLN A 93 4.08 -10.17 12.95
C GLN A 93 2.61 -9.95 12.53
N ALA A 94 1.67 -10.70 13.14
CA ALA A 94 0.25 -10.56 12.82
C ALA A 94 -0.31 -9.18 13.23
N LYS A 95 0.15 -8.59 14.34
CA LYS A 95 -0.26 -7.25 14.76
C LYS A 95 0.20 -6.18 13.78
N LEU A 96 1.45 -6.23 13.33
CA LEU A 96 1.98 -5.26 12.37
C LEU A 96 1.33 -5.38 10.99
N VAL A 97 1.14 -6.61 10.49
CA VAL A 97 0.44 -6.80 9.21
C VAL A 97 -1.00 -6.27 9.30
N LYS A 98 -1.73 -6.54 10.40
CA LYS A 98 -3.06 -5.96 10.60
C LYS A 98 -3.03 -4.44 10.69
N GLY A 99 -2.05 -3.89 11.42
CA GLY A 99 -1.84 -2.45 11.53
C GLY A 99 -1.56 -1.75 10.20
N LEU A 100 -0.94 -2.45 9.24
CA LEU A 100 -0.73 -1.97 7.88
C LEU A 100 -1.98 -2.14 7.00
N LEU A 101 -2.65 -3.29 7.07
CA LEU A 101 -3.76 -3.62 6.18
C LEU A 101 -5.07 -2.91 6.52
N ILE A 102 -5.31 -2.57 7.79
CA ILE A 102 -6.54 -1.86 8.19
C ILE A 102 -6.60 -0.45 7.57
N PRO A 103 -5.57 0.42 7.71
CA PRO A 103 -5.56 1.73 7.05
C PRO A 103 -5.66 1.62 5.53
N LEU A 104 -4.96 0.66 4.93
CA LEU A 104 -5.03 0.42 3.48
C LEU A 104 -6.44 0.02 3.03
N ALA A 105 -7.14 -0.84 3.78
CA ALA A 105 -8.53 -1.21 3.46
C ALA A 105 -9.48 0.00 3.57
N ILE A 106 -9.26 0.89 4.53
CA ILE A 106 -10.02 2.15 4.65
C ILE A 106 -9.71 3.07 3.46
N ALA A 107 -8.44 3.15 3.06
CA ALA A 107 -8.01 3.95 1.91
C ALA A 107 -8.64 3.44 0.61
N ASP A 108 -8.72 2.12 0.37
CA ASP A 108 -9.39 1.55 -0.80
C ASP A 108 -10.85 1.98 -0.87
N LEU A 109 -11.57 1.80 0.25
CA LEU A 109 -12.99 2.10 0.32
C LEU A 109 -13.23 3.59 0.06
N THR A 110 -12.41 4.44 0.68
CA THR A 110 -12.43 5.90 0.47
C THR A 110 -12.13 6.24 -0.99
N HIS A 111 -11.15 5.59 -1.61
CA HIS A 111 -10.78 5.82 -3.00
C HIS A 111 -11.90 5.45 -3.96
N ILE A 112 -12.56 4.30 -3.75
CA ILE A 112 -13.75 3.88 -4.52
C ILE A 112 -14.85 4.92 -4.37
N PHE A 113 -15.20 5.31 -3.14
CA PHE A 113 -16.27 6.29 -2.91
C PHE A 113 -15.97 7.65 -3.54
N VAL A 114 -14.77 8.17 -3.34
CA VAL A 114 -14.37 9.47 -3.91
C VAL A 114 -14.29 9.42 -5.44
N THR A 115 -14.01 8.25 -6.04
CA THR A 115 -14.07 8.08 -7.50
C THR A 115 -15.51 8.07 -8.01
N LEU A 116 -16.45 7.47 -7.26
CA LEU A 116 -17.84 7.29 -7.71
C LEU A 116 -18.77 8.47 -7.40
N ILE A 117 -18.59 9.14 -6.25
CA ILE A 117 -19.46 10.26 -5.81
C ILE A 117 -19.62 11.39 -6.83
N PRO A 118 -18.56 11.90 -7.48
CA PRO A 118 -18.68 13.01 -8.41
C PRO A 118 -19.21 12.61 -9.79
N MET A 119 -19.39 11.31 -10.08
CA MET A 119 -19.89 10.86 -11.37
C MET A 119 -21.39 11.13 -11.53
N PRO A 120 -21.86 11.48 -12.74
CA PRO A 120 -23.28 11.62 -13.02
C PRO A 120 -23.98 10.25 -12.92
N MET A 121 -25.22 10.24 -12.39
CA MET A 121 -26.00 9.01 -12.19
C MET A 121 -26.13 8.15 -13.46
N SER A 122 -26.26 8.78 -14.63
CA SER A 122 -26.32 8.09 -15.93
C SER A 122 -25.07 7.25 -16.24
N LEU A 123 -23.90 7.68 -15.73
CA LEU A 123 -22.65 6.96 -15.90
C LEU A 123 -22.49 5.88 -14.84
N LEU A 124 -22.94 6.12 -13.60
CA LEU A 124 -22.95 5.11 -12.53
C LEU A 124 -23.80 3.88 -12.87
N GLU A 125 -24.93 4.08 -13.54
CA GLU A 125 -25.82 2.99 -13.98
C GLU A 125 -25.26 2.18 -15.16
N THR A 126 -24.27 2.71 -15.89
CA THR A 126 -23.69 2.03 -17.06
C THR A 126 -22.17 1.84 -16.92
N PRO A 127 -21.71 0.85 -16.12
CA PRO A 127 -20.28 0.57 -15.93
C PRO A 127 -19.50 0.30 -17.23
N GLN A 128 -20.18 -0.21 -18.26
CA GLN A 128 -19.56 -0.45 -19.57
C GLN A 128 -19.11 0.83 -20.30
N LYS A 129 -19.62 2.00 -19.91
CA LYS A 129 -19.24 3.29 -20.49
C LYS A 129 -18.11 3.98 -19.70
N TRP A 130 -17.62 3.37 -18.62
CA TRP A 130 -16.51 3.92 -17.85
C TRP A 130 -15.23 3.88 -18.67
N THR A 131 -14.37 4.87 -18.43
CA THR A 131 -13.02 4.91 -18.99
C THR A 131 -12.18 3.77 -18.42
N THR A 132 -11.06 3.47 -19.08
CA THR A 132 -10.09 2.47 -18.60
C THR A 132 -9.61 2.81 -17.18
N LEU A 133 -9.35 4.08 -16.90
CA LEU A 133 -8.88 4.54 -15.60
C LEU A 133 -9.94 4.38 -14.50
N VAL A 134 -11.21 4.74 -14.75
CA VAL A 134 -12.29 4.55 -13.77
C VAL A 134 -12.54 3.07 -13.52
N ASN A 135 -12.56 2.25 -14.57
CA ASN A 135 -12.65 0.78 -14.43
C ASN A 135 -11.49 0.22 -13.60
N GLY A 136 -10.26 0.66 -13.88
CA GLY A 136 -9.08 0.30 -13.11
C GLY A 136 -9.23 0.69 -11.65
N ASN A 137 -9.48 1.97 -11.38
CA ASN A 137 -9.62 2.50 -10.03
C ASN A 137 -10.72 1.78 -9.23
N VAL A 138 -11.86 1.46 -9.82
CA VAL A 138 -12.96 0.81 -9.08
C VAL A 138 -12.74 -0.70 -8.95
N TRP A 139 -12.52 -1.42 -10.06
CA TRP A 139 -12.45 -2.89 -10.01
C TRP A 139 -11.18 -3.40 -9.35
N ILE A 140 -10.03 -2.81 -9.65
CA ILE A 140 -8.76 -3.24 -9.06
C ILE A 140 -8.78 -2.99 -7.56
N THR A 141 -9.18 -1.80 -7.11
CA THR A 141 -9.23 -1.50 -5.68
C THR A 141 -10.30 -2.31 -4.95
N THR A 142 -11.42 -2.64 -5.60
CA THR A 142 -12.42 -3.56 -5.04
C THR A 142 -11.83 -4.94 -4.81
N VAL A 143 -11.08 -5.49 -5.77
CA VAL A 143 -10.39 -6.78 -5.60
C VAL A 143 -9.36 -6.71 -4.47
N LEU A 144 -8.56 -5.65 -4.43
CA LEU A 144 -7.59 -5.44 -3.35
C LEU A 144 -8.28 -5.37 -1.97
N PHE A 145 -9.36 -4.59 -1.86
CA PHE A 145 -10.18 -4.49 -0.65
C PHE A 145 -10.72 -5.85 -0.21
N ILE A 146 -11.29 -6.64 -1.12
CA ILE A 146 -11.79 -7.99 -0.81
C ILE A 146 -10.68 -8.89 -0.29
N VAL A 147 -9.49 -8.87 -0.90
CA VAL A 147 -8.35 -9.66 -0.45
C VAL A 147 -7.88 -9.21 0.95
N ARG A 148 -7.86 -7.90 1.22
CA ARG A 148 -7.55 -7.33 2.54
C ARG A 148 -8.55 -7.75 3.59
N VAL A 149 -9.85 -7.60 3.32
CA VAL A 149 -10.92 -8.05 4.23
C VAL A 149 -10.84 -9.55 4.46
N SER A 150 -10.59 -10.34 3.42
CA SER A 150 -10.42 -11.80 3.54
C SER A 150 -9.26 -12.16 4.47
N TYR A 151 -8.13 -11.46 4.36
CA TYR A 151 -7.01 -11.64 5.28
C TYR A 151 -7.36 -11.23 6.72
N LEU A 152 -8.04 -10.08 6.90
CA LEU A 152 -8.42 -9.55 8.21
C LEU A 152 -9.41 -10.47 8.94
N LEU A 153 -10.36 -11.06 8.21
CA LEU A 153 -11.28 -12.09 8.69
C LEU A 153 -10.60 -13.45 8.93
N GLY A 154 -9.36 -13.62 8.43
CA GLY A 154 -8.56 -14.82 8.63
C GLY A 154 -8.91 -15.99 7.70
N ILE A 155 -9.58 -15.70 6.58
CA ILE A 155 -9.84 -16.68 5.52
C ILE A 155 -8.49 -17.19 4.98
N GLY A 156 -8.38 -18.50 4.72
CA GLY A 156 -7.14 -19.12 4.20
C GLY A 156 -5.98 -19.29 5.21
N ARG A 157 -6.13 -18.89 6.49
CA ARG A 157 -5.11 -19.11 7.52
C ARG A 157 -5.27 -20.51 8.14
N LYS A 158 -4.56 -21.51 7.58
CA LYS A 158 -4.49 -22.86 8.15
C LYS A 158 -3.98 -22.81 9.60
N LYS A 159 -4.67 -23.52 10.50
CA LYS A 159 -4.15 -23.80 11.86
C LYS A 159 -2.95 -24.75 11.67
N THR A 160 -1.75 -24.38 12.08
CA THR A 160 -0.71 -25.41 12.24
C THR A 160 -1.19 -26.35 13.33
N ALA A 161 -1.19 -27.65 13.02
CA ALA A 161 -1.47 -28.69 13.98
C ALA A 161 -0.57 -28.48 15.20
N SER A 162 -1.18 -28.41 16.38
CA SER A 162 -0.44 -28.37 17.63
C SER A 162 0.36 -29.67 17.77
N PRO A 163 1.63 -29.64 18.18
CA PRO A 163 2.42 -30.84 18.43
C PRO A 163 1.83 -31.76 19.52
N SER A 164 0.83 -31.27 20.27
CA SER A 164 0.04 -32.10 21.21
C SER A 164 -0.69 -33.26 20.53
N ASN A 165 -1.10 -33.12 19.27
CA ASN A 165 -1.77 -34.21 18.55
C ASN A 165 -0.78 -35.27 18.04
N THR A 166 0.48 -34.89 17.81
CA THR A 166 1.55 -35.83 17.45
C THR A 166 2.01 -36.60 18.68
N LEU A 167 2.15 -35.94 19.84
CA LEU A 167 2.45 -36.62 21.09
C LEU A 167 1.30 -37.55 21.55
N ALA A 168 0.04 -37.12 21.43
CA ALA A 168 -1.10 -38.00 21.72
C ALA A 168 -1.22 -39.18 20.73
N ALA A 169 -0.77 -39.02 19.49
CA ALA A 169 -0.72 -40.13 18.52
C ALA A 169 0.43 -41.10 18.85
N ILE A 170 1.60 -40.61 19.27
CA ILE A 170 2.75 -41.43 19.69
C ILE A 170 2.47 -42.14 21.03
N GLU A 171 1.79 -41.48 21.97
CA GLU A 171 1.43 -42.08 23.27
C GLU A 171 0.37 -43.18 23.13
N ASN A 172 -0.58 -43.03 22.20
CA ASN A 172 -1.56 -44.09 21.92
C ASN A 172 -0.94 -45.30 21.19
N ASP A 173 0.15 -45.11 20.45
CA ASP A 173 0.88 -46.21 19.80
C ASP A 173 1.75 -46.98 20.80
N THR A 174 2.28 -46.29 21.82
CA THR A 174 3.07 -46.92 22.89
C THR A 174 2.21 -47.77 23.85
N LYS A 175 0.92 -47.45 24.01
CA LYS A 175 -0.03 -48.24 24.82
C LYS A 175 -0.52 -49.54 24.17
N LYS A 176 -0.14 -49.82 22.91
CA LYS A 176 -0.60 -50.98 22.14
C LYS A 176 0.42 -52.12 22.03
N VAL A 177 1.43 -52.16 22.90
CA VAL A 177 2.37 -53.30 22.99
C VAL A 177 1.81 -54.36 23.95
N PRO A 178 1.58 -55.61 23.51
CA PRO A 178 1.20 -56.69 24.41
C PRO A 178 2.33 -57.00 25.40
N HIS A 179 1.99 -57.10 26.68
CA HIS A 179 2.87 -57.63 27.71
C HIS A 179 3.34 -59.05 27.34
N SER A 180 4.62 -59.21 27.08
CA SER A 180 5.33 -60.47 27.27
C SER A 180 6.63 -60.20 28.02
N ASN A 181 6.63 -60.50 29.32
CA ASN A 181 7.85 -60.74 30.09
C ASN A 181 8.57 -61.97 29.51
N PRO A 182 9.90 -62.00 29.54
CA PRO A 182 10.51 -62.73 30.65
C PRO A 182 11.74 -62.04 31.29
N SER A 183 12.03 -62.57 32.46
CA SER A 183 13.00 -62.20 33.47
C SER A 183 14.48 -62.30 33.06
N PHE A 184 15.29 -61.51 33.78
CA PHE A 184 16.68 -61.73 34.23
C PHE A 184 17.80 -61.92 33.19
N GLU A 185 18.77 -60.99 33.17
CA GLU A 185 20.17 -61.33 33.49
C GLU A 185 20.92 -60.05 33.92
N LYS A 186 21.56 -60.12 35.10
CA LYS A 186 22.51 -59.12 35.59
C LYS A 186 23.83 -59.35 34.89
N ASP A 187 24.50 -58.30 34.41
CA ASP A 187 25.95 -58.29 34.55
C ASP A 187 26.58 -56.89 34.67
N SER A 188 27.55 -56.83 35.58
CA SER A 188 28.31 -55.67 36.01
C SER A 188 29.52 -55.41 35.12
N LYS A 189 29.85 -54.14 34.85
CA LYS A 189 31.22 -53.57 34.89
C LYS A 189 31.16 -52.06 34.62
N LYS A 190 31.39 -51.16 35.60
CA LYS A 190 32.62 -50.67 36.26
C LYS A 190 33.35 -49.53 35.51
N VAL A 191 33.53 -48.42 36.24
CA VAL A 191 34.59 -47.38 36.30
C VAL A 191 34.59 -46.15 35.33
N PRO A 192 35.25 -44.99 35.67
CA PRO A 192 34.57 -43.78 36.17
C PRO A 192 35.11 -42.46 35.51
N PRO A 193 35.23 -41.26 36.15
CA PRO A 193 34.74 -40.00 35.58
C PRO A 193 35.83 -39.00 35.19
N THR A 194 35.46 -37.99 34.39
CA THR A 194 36.27 -36.77 34.24
C THR A 194 35.37 -35.55 34.01
N SER A 195 35.22 -34.75 35.07
CA SER A 195 35.07 -33.28 35.00
C SER A 195 36.48 -32.69 34.78
N PRO A 196 36.72 -31.43 34.33
CA PRO A 196 36.07 -30.24 34.91
C PRO A 196 35.91 -28.97 34.01
N SER A 197 35.19 -28.00 34.60
CA SER A 197 35.30 -26.52 34.46
C SER A 197 35.05 -25.92 33.06
N VAL A 198 34.35 -24.78 32.91
CA VAL A 198 34.76 -23.39 33.21
C VAL A 198 33.53 -22.54 32.79
N GLU A 199 32.85 -21.83 33.70
CA GLU A 199 33.09 -20.43 34.12
C GLU A 199 32.51 -19.37 33.15
N LYS A 200 31.54 -18.58 33.69
CA LYS A 200 31.23 -17.14 33.46
C LYS A 200 30.95 -16.67 32.01
N ASP A 201 30.19 -15.63 31.72
CA ASP A 201 29.89 -14.44 32.50
C ASP A 201 28.61 -13.76 32.01
N THR A 202 28.01 -13.02 32.94
CA THR A 202 26.80 -12.23 32.75
C THR A 202 27.23 -10.84 32.30
N LYS A 203 26.65 -10.26 31.23
CA LYS A 203 26.63 -8.79 31.10
C LYS A 203 25.43 -8.28 30.32
N LYS A 204 24.54 -7.68 31.10
CA LYS A 204 23.39 -6.84 30.78
C LYS A 204 23.88 -5.39 30.85
N ALA A 205 23.64 -4.57 29.83
CA ALA A 205 23.29 -3.15 29.93
C ALA A 205 23.37 -2.45 28.57
N GLN A 206 22.34 -1.66 28.30
CA GLN A 206 22.10 -0.73 27.18
C GLN A 206 22.02 0.69 27.81
N PRO A 207 21.70 1.76 27.08
CA PRO A 207 22.43 2.50 26.04
C PRO A 207 22.87 3.90 26.52
N GLY A 208 23.73 4.59 25.75
CA GLY A 208 24.03 6.02 25.91
C GLY A 208 23.57 6.82 24.69
N ILE A 209 22.67 7.78 24.91
CA ILE A 209 22.31 8.90 24.02
C ILE A 209 23.21 10.08 24.41
N PRO A 210 23.60 10.96 23.47
CA PRO A 210 23.29 12.37 23.70
C PRO A 210 22.77 13.13 22.45
N ALA A 211 21.82 14.03 22.74
CA ALA A 211 21.61 15.40 22.25
C ALA A 211 21.45 15.61 20.71
N VAL A 212 20.31 16.05 20.16
CA VAL A 212 19.57 17.34 20.33
C VAL A 212 20.48 18.55 20.23
N GLU A 213 20.55 19.12 19.03
CA GLU A 213 21.01 20.49 18.80
C GLU A 213 20.05 21.18 17.83
N ASP A 214 19.38 22.19 18.37
CA ASP A 214 18.53 23.17 17.68
C ASP A 214 19.40 24.12 16.86
N VAL A 215 19.14 24.28 15.55
CA VAL A 215 19.52 25.51 14.82
C VAL A 215 18.50 25.86 13.73
N ALA A 216 17.71 26.88 14.08
CA ALA A 216 17.27 28.04 13.30
C ALA A 216 16.75 27.90 11.85
N HIS A 217 15.52 28.38 11.70
CA HIS A 217 14.91 28.92 10.49
C HIS A 217 15.75 30.04 9.87
N GLU A 218 15.99 29.97 8.55
CA GLU A 218 16.27 31.15 7.74
C GLU A 218 15.52 31.04 6.39
N ALA A 219 14.58 31.97 6.18
CA ALA A 219 13.78 32.10 4.97
C ALA A 219 14.45 33.10 4.02
N PRO A 220 14.59 32.81 2.72
CA PRO A 220 15.05 33.82 1.78
C PRO A 220 13.92 34.79 1.39
N SER A 221 14.18 36.05 1.72
CA SER A 221 13.47 37.28 1.35
C SER A 221 13.12 37.35 -0.14
N VAL A 222 11.82 37.51 -0.42
CA VAL A 222 11.24 37.87 -1.70
C VAL A 222 11.60 39.31 -2.06
N ASN A 223 12.43 39.51 -3.08
CA ASN A 223 12.73 40.83 -3.63
C ASN A 223 11.77 41.14 -4.79
N GLN A 224 10.72 41.93 -4.52
CA GLN A 224 9.79 42.44 -5.52
C GLN A 224 10.39 43.68 -6.20
N THR A 225 10.70 43.60 -7.48
CA THR A 225 10.95 44.78 -8.31
C THR A 225 9.63 45.35 -8.85
N PRO A 226 9.44 46.68 -8.88
CA PRO A 226 8.18 47.31 -9.27
C PRO A 226 7.95 47.27 -10.79
N VAL A 227 6.73 46.91 -11.18
CA VAL A 227 6.23 46.97 -12.57
C VAL A 227 5.85 48.41 -12.91
N THR A 228 6.54 49.02 -13.87
CA THR A 228 6.18 50.31 -14.47
C THR A 228 5.05 50.13 -15.50
N PRO A 229 3.99 50.96 -15.51
CA PRO A 229 2.89 50.82 -16.47
C PRO A 229 3.25 51.44 -17.82
N SER A 230 3.30 50.61 -18.87
CA SER A 230 3.43 51.06 -20.25
C SER A 230 2.07 51.50 -20.82
N LYS A 231 2.05 52.70 -21.39
CA LYS A 231 0.88 53.38 -21.96
C LYS A 231 0.48 52.79 -23.32
N THR A 232 -0.83 52.83 -23.54
CA THR A 232 -1.65 52.43 -24.70
C THR A 232 -1.15 52.95 -26.06
N PRO A 233 -1.61 52.41 -27.21
CA PRO A 233 -2.72 53.09 -27.88
C PRO A 233 -3.86 52.19 -28.40
N ARG A 234 -5.06 52.67 -28.11
CA ARG A 234 -6.40 52.19 -28.46
C ARG A 234 -6.63 52.40 -29.96
N ARG A 235 -6.61 51.34 -30.77
CA ARG A 235 -6.96 51.44 -32.21
C ARG A 235 -8.48 51.40 -32.38
N ARG A 236 -9.00 52.54 -32.82
CA ARG A 236 -10.40 52.88 -33.11
C ARG A 236 -10.81 52.22 -34.44
N THR A 237 -11.66 51.20 -34.40
CA THR A 237 -12.29 50.68 -35.63
C THR A 237 -13.51 51.54 -35.93
N ARG A 238 -13.42 52.28 -37.03
CA ARG A 238 -14.44 53.20 -37.54
C ARG A 238 -15.52 52.38 -38.26
N VAL A 239 -16.75 52.51 -37.79
CA VAL A 239 -17.99 52.16 -38.49
C VAL A 239 -18.01 52.89 -39.84
N LYS A 240 -18.21 52.15 -40.94
CA LYS A 240 -18.68 52.70 -42.21
C LYS A 240 -20.04 52.09 -42.51
N GLU A 241 -21.04 52.86 -42.11
CA GLU A 241 -22.40 52.83 -42.63
C GLU A 241 -22.37 53.51 -44.01
N ALA A 242 -22.93 52.84 -45.02
CA ALA A 242 -23.25 53.45 -46.31
C ALA A 242 -24.65 52.96 -46.69
N ALA A 243 -25.63 53.83 -46.46
CA ALA A 243 -26.98 53.77 -47.00
C ALA A 243 -27.09 54.74 -48.20
N HIS A 244 -28.16 54.54 -48.99
CA HIS A 244 -28.60 55.26 -50.20
C HIS A 244 -27.87 54.87 -51.51
N ILE A 245 -28.57 54.58 -52.62
CA ILE A 245 -29.72 55.31 -53.20
C ILE A 245 -30.72 54.35 -53.88
N GLU A 246 -32.00 54.73 -53.78
CA GLU A 246 -33.24 54.18 -54.35
C GLU A 246 -33.47 54.53 -55.85
N THR A 247 -34.37 53.77 -56.47
CA THR A 247 -35.29 54.12 -57.59
C THR A 247 -34.76 54.39 -59.00
N SER A 248 -35.00 53.45 -59.93
CA SER A 248 -36.13 53.48 -60.90
C SER A 248 -36.12 52.22 -61.76
#